data_AF-A0A0Q0UFA5-F1
#
_entry.id   AF-A0A0Q0UFA5-F1
#
_cell.length_a   1.000
_cell.length_b   1.000
_cell.length_c   1.000
_cell.angle_alpha   90.00
_cell.angle_beta   90.00
_cell.angle_gamma   90.00
#
_symmetry.space_group_name_H-M   'P 1'
#
loop_
_entity.id
_entity.type
_entity.pdbx_description
1 polymer ?
#
loop_
_entity_poly.entity_id
_entity_poly.type
_entity_poly.pdbx_seq_one_letter_code
_entity_poly.pdbx_strand_id
1 'polypeptide(L)'
;MQVMDYGSMKWAEQHATEVPGYIQIAPLQSEDWSVAVRGVQRYEECVQHYFGEEINRGLWLGDTYVMYGEDSPLEISAGYVGVRRRKRYPAGWVARVLGDRNKEISGGIDQAGCFDVAWKQVMWWCVIGHFLLSSDWRKQGRVSFFRGEVAPGCSVFNLDVQEDANEGSRWGFKKTKGEDAWRRRNGLPDRSASTSDFELGAGYIFTSDKQPGQWYRDNVDSLTDLTWALGVDVEDYIDRLFRAGLSE
;
A
#
# COMPACT_ATOMS: atom_id res chain seq x y z
N MET A 1 17.12 -12.31 -0.46
CA MET A 1 15.79 -12.57 0.12
C MET A 1 15.78 -13.98 0.68
N GLN A 2 15.33 -14.15 1.92
CA GLN A 2 15.07 -15.47 2.50
C GLN A 2 13.54 -15.70 2.54
N VAL A 3 13.04 -16.73 1.86
CA VAL A 3 11.65 -17.17 2.06
C VAL A 3 11.62 -17.98 3.35
N MET A 4 10.79 -17.55 4.29
CA MET A 4 10.79 -18.07 5.64
C MET A 4 9.70 -19.12 5.80
N ASP A 5 9.94 -20.09 6.70
CA ASP A 5 8.95 -21.13 6.98
C ASP A 5 7.65 -20.53 7.51
N TYR A 6 6.52 -21.15 7.17
CA TYR A 6 5.21 -20.75 7.67
C TYR A 6 5.19 -20.73 9.21
N GLY A 7 4.65 -19.66 9.81
CA GLY A 7 4.57 -19.49 11.27
C GLY A 7 5.92 -19.29 11.97
N SER A 8 7.04 -19.18 11.25
CA SER A 8 8.37 -18.93 11.84
C SER A 8 8.46 -17.56 12.52
N MET A 9 7.69 -16.57 12.05
CA MET A 9 7.60 -15.26 12.68
C MET A 9 6.58 -15.30 13.83
N LYS A 10 7.07 -15.65 15.03
CA LYS A 10 6.25 -15.71 16.26
C LYS A 10 5.38 -14.46 16.49
N TRP A 11 5.79 -13.27 16.03
CA TRP A 11 5.04 -12.03 16.21
C TRP A 11 3.90 -11.84 15.21
N ALA A 12 4.05 -12.24 13.95
CA ALA A 12 2.94 -12.18 12.99
C ALA A 12 1.79 -13.11 13.44
N GLU A 13 2.15 -14.26 14.01
CA GLU A 13 1.22 -15.24 14.59
C GLU A 13 0.54 -14.72 15.87
N GLN A 14 1.27 -14.05 16.78
CA GLN A 14 0.69 -13.43 17.98
C GLN A 14 -0.43 -12.44 17.65
N HIS A 15 -0.33 -11.71 16.54
CA HIS A 15 -1.34 -10.74 16.10
C HIS A 15 -2.39 -11.32 15.15
N ALA A 16 -2.29 -12.59 14.75
CA ALA A 16 -3.19 -13.16 13.76
C ALA A 16 -4.63 -13.33 14.30
N THR A 17 -4.78 -13.61 15.59
CA THR A 17 -6.06 -13.94 16.23
C THR A 17 -6.68 -12.82 17.05
N GLU A 18 -5.93 -11.77 17.39
CA GLU A 18 -6.34 -10.81 18.43
C GLU A 18 -7.16 -9.62 17.93
N VAL A 19 -7.26 -9.39 16.61
CA VAL A 19 -7.91 -8.19 16.07
C VAL A 19 -9.19 -8.50 15.29
N PRO A 20 -10.39 -8.19 15.84
CA PRO A 20 -11.65 -8.31 15.12
C PRO A 20 -11.61 -7.56 13.78
N GLY A 21 -12.12 -8.19 12.71
CA GLY A 21 -12.31 -7.53 11.41
C GLY A 21 -11.24 -7.84 10.35
N TYR A 22 -10.38 -8.83 10.56
CA TYR A 22 -9.46 -9.34 9.53
C TYR A 22 -9.78 -10.77 9.11
N ILE A 23 -9.38 -11.13 7.89
CA ILE A 23 -9.68 -12.42 7.25
C ILE A 23 -8.39 -13.24 7.17
N GLN A 24 -8.49 -14.55 7.42
CA GLN A 24 -7.43 -15.50 7.17
C GLN A 24 -7.07 -15.51 5.67
N ILE A 25 -5.79 -15.42 5.36
CA ILE A 25 -5.27 -15.41 4.00
C ILE A 25 -4.43 -16.64 3.69
N ALA A 26 -4.06 -17.44 4.69
CA ALA A 26 -3.34 -18.70 4.47
C ALA A 26 -4.30 -19.84 4.09
N PRO A 27 -3.97 -20.66 3.06
CA PRO A 27 -2.87 -20.45 2.11
C PRO A 27 -3.16 -19.27 1.18
N LEU A 28 -2.13 -18.46 0.90
CA LEU A 28 -2.25 -17.34 -0.04
C LEU A 28 -2.42 -17.86 -1.46
N GLN A 29 -3.17 -17.13 -2.30
CA GLN A 29 -3.29 -17.46 -3.72
C GLN A 29 -1.90 -17.39 -4.39
N SER A 30 -1.63 -18.32 -5.30
CA SER A 30 -0.34 -18.45 -5.98
C SER A 30 0.07 -17.17 -6.71
N GLU A 31 -0.90 -16.47 -7.29
CA GLU A 31 -0.71 -15.21 -7.99
C GLU A 31 -0.26 -14.10 -7.04
N ASP A 32 -0.91 -13.96 -5.89
CA ASP A 32 -0.57 -12.98 -4.86
C ASP A 32 0.82 -13.28 -4.27
N TRP A 33 1.13 -14.55 -4.00
CA TRP A 33 2.45 -14.95 -3.53
C TRP A 33 3.55 -14.65 -4.56
N SER A 34 3.28 -14.91 -5.84
CA SER A 34 4.20 -14.57 -6.94
C SER A 34 4.47 -13.07 -7.02
N VAL A 35 3.46 -12.22 -6.84
CA VAL A 35 3.64 -10.76 -6.76
C VAL A 35 4.52 -10.38 -5.57
N ALA A 36 4.32 -11.01 -4.41
CA ALA A 36 5.11 -10.74 -3.22
C ALA A 36 6.61 -11.03 -3.45
N VAL A 37 6.91 -12.22 -3.96
CA VAL A 37 8.27 -12.68 -4.25
C VAL A 37 8.95 -11.80 -5.29
N ARG A 38 8.29 -11.55 -6.44
CA ARG A 38 8.86 -10.74 -7.52
C ARG A 38 9.14 -9.30 -7.07
N GLY A 39 8.22 -8.72 -6.28
CA GLY A 39 8.41 -7.39 -5.71
C GLY A 39 9.65 -7.32 -4.81
N VAL A 40 9.79 -8.25 -3.87
CA VAL A 40 10.94 -8.26 -2.95
C VAL A 40 12.25 -8.50 -3.69
N GLN A 41 12.29 -9.49 -4.58
CA GLN A 41 13.47 -9.77 -5.40
C GLN A 41 13.91 -8.54 -6.18
N ARG A 42 12.97 -7.87 -6.86
CA ARG A 42 13.31 -6.70 -7.65
C ARG A 42 13.79 -5.54 -6.79
N TYR A 43 13.15 -5.30 -5.65
CA TYR A 43 13.58 -4.28 -4.69
C TYR A 43 15.02 -4.53 -4.24
N GLU A 44 15.36 -5.75 -3.78
CA GLU A 44 16.71 -6.07 -3.31
C GLU A 44 17.76 -5.98 -4.42
N GLU A 45 17.44 -6.41 -5.65
CA GLU A 45 18.29 -6.21 -6.82
C GLU A 45 18.59 -4.73 -7.07
N CYS A 46 17.57 -3.87 -7.03
CA CYS A 46 17.74 -2.44 -7.23
C CYS A 46 18.57 -1.81 -6.10
N VAL A 47 18.36 -2.21 -4.84
CA VAL A 47 19.19 -1.73 -3.73
C VAL A 47 20.66 -2.10 -3.94
N GLN A 48 20.92 -3.37 -4.23
CA GLN A 48 22.29 -3.84 -4.49
C GLN A 48 22.93 -3.12 -5.68
N HIS A 49 22.15 -2.85 -6.73
CA HIS A 49 22.63 -2.19 -7.93
C HIS A 49 22.93 -0.70 -7.73
N TYR A 50 22.02 0.04 -7.09
CA TYR A 50 22.11 1.50 -6.96
C TYR A 50 22.85 1.98 -5.72
N PHE A 51 22.82 1.21 -4.62
CA PHE A 51 23.43 1.57 -3.34
C PHE A 51 24.58 0.65 -2.94
N GLY A 52 24.77 -0.50 -3.61
CA GLY A 52 25.82 -1.45 -3.28
C GLY A 52 25.56 -2.22 -1.98
N GLU A 53 24.34 -2.15 -1.45
CA GLU A 53 23.95 -2.74 -0.17
C GLU A 53 23.29 -4.10 -0.34
N GLU A 54 23.69 -5.07 0.50
CA GLU A 54 23.04 -6.37 0.58
C GLU A 54 21.93 -6.33 1.65
N ILE A 55 20.70 -6.69 1.26
CA ILE A 55 19.57 -6.72 2.17
C ILE A 55 19.37 -8.14 2.71
N ASN A 56 19.54 -8.28 4.03
CA ASN A 56 19.31 -9.55 4.73
C ASN A 56 17.96 -9.53 5.45
N ARG A 57 16.88 -9.74 4.70
CA ARG A 57 15.49 -9.72 5.19
C ARG A 57 14.71 -10.96 4.75
N GLY A 58 13.72 -11.32 5.55
CA GLY A 58 12.82 -12.45 5.32
C GLY A 58 11.50 -12.02 4.69
N LEU A 59 10.89 -12.92 3.91
CA LEU A 59 9.50 -12.83 3.47
C LEU A 59 8.70 -13.95 4.14
N TRP A 60 7.68 -13.57 4.91
CA TRP A 60 6.85 -14.47 5.71
C TRP A 60 5.40 -14.48 5.23
N LEU A 61 4.80 -15.67 5.23
CA LEU A 61 3.36 -15.87 5.19
C LEU A 61 2.90 -16.40 6.55
N GLY A 62 2.01 -15.66 7.20
CA GLY A 62 1.28 -16.11 8.39
C GLY A 62 -0.20 -16.25 8.10
N ASP A 63 -0.99 -16.60 9.13
CA ASP A 63 -2.42 -16.87 8.97
C ASP A 63 -3.21 -15.69 8.35
N THR A 64 -2.90 -14.46 8.76
CA THR A 64 -3.61 -13.25 8.30
C THR A 64 -2.71 -12.23 7.60
N TYR A 65 -1.41 -12.54 7.45
CA TYR A 65 -0.39 -11.58 7.00
C TYR A 65 0.56 -12.14 5.94
N VAL A 66 0.99 -11.26 5.04
CA VAL A 66 2.26 -11.39 4.31
C VAL A 66 3.16 -10.27 4.79
N MET A 67 4.38 -10.58 5.23
CA MET A 67 5.29 -9.62 5.86
C MET A 67 6.71 -9.72 5.28
N TYR A 68 7.40 -8.59 5.20
CA TYR A 68 8.79 -8.47 4.80
C TYR A 68 9.55 -7.57 5.79
N GLY A 69 10.76 -7.95 6.19
CA GLY A 69 11.43 -7.36 7.35
C GLY A 69 12.64 -8.11 7.86
N GLU A 70 13.25 -7.63 8.94
CA GLU A 70 14.42 -8.25 9.57
C GLU A 70 14.02 -9.25 10.66
N ASP A 71 14.65 -10.42 10.68
CA ASP A 71 14.46 -11.42 11.75
C ASP A 71 15.23 -10.99 13.03
N SER A 72 14.81 -9.88 13.66
CA SER A 72 15.47 -9.30 14.84
C SER A 72 14.45 -8.76 15.87
N PRO A 73 14.80 -8.72 17.19
CA PRO A 73 14.07 -7.98 18.23
C PRO A 73 13.63 -6.60 17.73
N LEU A 74 12.32 -6.30 17.76
CA LEU A 74 11.72 -5.02 17.37
C LEU A 74 12.14 -3.87 18.32
N GLU A 75 13.43 -3.62 18.51
CA GLU A 75 13.88 -2.70 19.55
C GLU A 75 14.03 -1.26 19.06
N ILE A 76 14.29 -0.98 17.79
CA ILE A 76 14.30 0.40 17.26
C ILE A 76 13.95 0.37 15.77
N SER A 77 12.91 1.13 15.36
CA SER A 77 12.39 1.29 13.98
C SER A 77 11.39 0.23 13.48
N ALA A 78 10.77 0.52 12.33
CA ALA A 78 9.75 -0.32 11.68
C ALA A 78 10.40 -1.62 11.16
N GLY A 79 10.34 -2.70 11.95
CA GLY A 79 11.04 -3.95 11.64
C GLY A 79 10.38 -4.79 10.55
N TYR A 80 9.05 -4.69 10.39
CA TYR A 80 8.32 -5.42 9.36
C TYR A 80 7.25 -4.57 8.70
N VAL A 81 7.15 -4.74 7.38
CA VAL A 81 6.14 -4.12 6.53
C VAL A 81 5.45 -5.20 5.73
N GLY A 82 4.15 -5.06 5.52
CA GLY A 82 3.37 -6.14 4.90
C GLY A 82 1.94 -5.78 4.63
N VAL A 83 1.13 -6.80 4.36
CA VAL A 83 -0.30 -6.63 4.07
C VAL A 83 -1.15 -7.66 4.81
N ARG A 84 -2.41 -7.29 5.06
CA ARG A 84 -3.47 -8.20 5.49
C ARG A 84 -4.80 -7.86 4.87
N ARG A 85 -5.77 -8.78 4.96
CA ARG A 85 -7.10 -8.60 4.39
C ARG A 85 -8.14 -8.25 5.44
N ARG A 86 -8.90 -7.17 5.20
CA ARG A 86 -9.94 -6.67 6.12
C ARG A 86 -11.34 -7.16 5.72
N LYS A 87 -12.12 -7.59 6.71
CA LYS A 87 -13.54 -7.98 6.63
C LYS A 87 -14.47 -6.77 6.80
N ARG A 88 -14.11 -5.61 6.24
CA ARG A 88 -15.00 -4.44 6.14
C ARG A 88 -15.57 -4.42 4.73
N TYR A 89 -16.76 -3.89 4.48
CA TYR A 89 -17.27 -3.74 3.12
C TYR A 89 -16.80 -2.40 2.50
N PRO A 90 -16.23 -2.36 1.28
CA PRO A 90 -15.85 -3.54 0.48
C PRO A 90 -14.67 -4.27 1.14
N ALA A 91 -14.64 -5.60 1.07
CA ALA A 91 -13.50 -6.34 1.58
C ALA A 91 -12.27 -5.94 0.76
N GLY A 92 -11.14 -5.72 1.44
CA GLY A 92 -9.95 -5.24 0.75
C GLY A 92 -8.68 -5.49 1.52
N TRP A 93 -7.58 -5.14 0.89
CA TRP A 93 -6.24 -5.34 1.40
C TRP A 93 -5.74 -4.08 2.07
N VAL A 94 -4.93 -4.23 3.10
CA VAL A 94 -4.37 -3.09 3.80
C VAL A 94 -2.91 -3.31 4.09
N ALA A 95 -2.11 -2.32 3.75
CA ALA A 95 -0.70 -2.28 4.10
C ALA A 95 -0.54 -1.99 5.61
N ARG A 96 0.41 -2.66 6.26
CA ARG A 96 0.64 -2.62 7.69
C ARG A 96 2.12 -2.60 8.00
N VAL A 97 2.44 -1.97 9.13
CA VAL A 97 3.77 -1.99 9.71
C VAL A 97 3.65 -2.61 11.10
N LEU A 98 4.51 -3.59 11.40
CA LEU A 98 4.68 -4.09 12.76
C LEU A 98 5.92 -3.41 13.36
N GLY A 99 5.68 -2.62 14.42
CA GLY A 99 6.72 -1.84 15.11
C GLY A 99 6.89 -2.24 16.57
N ASP A 100 7.78 -1.50 17.26
CA ASP A 100 8.14 -1.69 18.68
C ASP A 100 6.91 -1.91 19.58
N ARG A 101 7.09 -2.79 20.59
CA ARG A 101 6.09 -3.22 21.57
C ARG A 101 4.88 -3.95 21.00
N ASN A 102 5.06 -4.69 19.91
CA ASN A 102 3.99 -5.51 19.32
C ASN A 102 2.79 -4.65 18.90
N LYS A 103 3.06 -3.45 18.38
CA LYS A 103 2.01 -2.54 17.92
C LYS A 103 1.99 -2.50 16.41
N GLU A 104 0.80 -2.73 15.89
CA GLU A 104 0.50 -2.39 14.52
C GLU A 104 0.42 -0.88 14.36
N ILE A 105 1.14 -0.37 13.39
CA ILE A 105 1.07 1.02 12.97
C ILE A 105 0.44 1.04 11.58
N SER A 106 -0.60 1.86 11.43
CA SER A 106 -1.10 2.21 10.11
C SER A 106 -0.14 3.23 9.50
N GLY A 107 0.55 2.83 8.43
CA GLY A 107 1.17 3.75 7.50
C GLY A 107 0.42 3.70 6.18
N GLY A 108 0.49 4.78 5.40
CA GLY A 108 0.04 4.84 4.01
C GLY A 108 -1.47 4.67 3.79
N ILE A 109 -1.83 3.87 2.78
CA ILE A 109 -3.22 3.74 2.31
C ILE A 109 -4.14 3.07 3.35
N ASP A 110 -5.39 3.53 3.40
CA ASP A 110 -6.43 2.97 4.27
C ASP A 110 -6.88 1.59 3.81
N GLN A 111 -6.96 1.37 2.50
CA GLN A 111 -7.46 0.15 1.88
C GLN A 111 -7.14 0.10 0.38
N ALA A 112 -6.93 -1.09 -0.15
CA ALA A 112 -6.82 -1.38 -1.58
C ALA A 112 -7.84 -2.44 -2.03
N GLY A 113 -8.21 -2.37 -3.30
CA GLY A 113 -9.11 -3.34 -3.94
C GLY A 113 -8.52 -4.73 -4.12
N CYS A 114 -7.20 -4.83 -4.27
CA CYS A 114 -6.49 -6.10 -4.50
C CYS A 114 -5.14 -6.15 -3.76
N PHE A 115 -4.59 -7.36 -3.64
CA PHE A 115 -3.32 -7.62 -2.97
C PHE A 115 -2.19 -6.85 -3.62
N ASP A 116 -2.07 -6.92 -4.95
CA ASP A 116 -1.04 -6.27 -5.75
C ASP A 116 -0.89 -4.77 -5.41
N VAL A 117 -1.98 -4.02 -5.36
CA VAL A 117 -1.96 -2.60 -5.03
C VAL A 117 -1.51 -2.35 -3.58
N ALA A 118 -1.98 -3.16 -2.63
CA ALA A 118 -1.51 -3.05 -1.24
C ALA A 118 -0.02 -3.43 -1.10
N TRP A 119 0.44 -4.43 -1.84
CA TRP A 119 1.83 -4.86 -1.83
C TRP A 119 2.76 -3.81 -2.44
N LYS A 120 2.34 -3.13 -3.51
CA LYS A 120 3.08 -2.00 -4.07
C LYS A 120 3.24 -0.84 -3.09
N GLN A 121 2.29 -0.62 -2.18
CA GLN A 121 2.48 0.33 -1.07
C GLN A 121 3.58 -0.13 -0.09
N VAL A 122 3.68 -1.44 0.18
CA VAL A 122 4.77 -2.02 0.99
C VAL A 122 6.11 -1.79 0.30
N MET A 123 6.20 -2.06 -1.01
CA MET A 123 7.41 -1.81 -1.79
C MET A 123 7.77 -0.32 -1.82
N TRP A 124 6.78 0.57 -1.92
CA TRP A 124 7.02 2.01 -1.81
C TRP A 124 7.66 2.39 -0.47
N TRP A 125 7.24 1.80 0.66
CA TRP A 125 7.91 2.03 1.95
C TRP A 125 9.35 1.54 1.98
N CYS A 126 9.60 0.36 1.41
CA CYS A 126 10.95 -0.18 1.30
C CYS A 126 11.86 0.77 0.50
N VAL A 127 11.40 1.21 -0.68
CA VAL A 127 12.19 2.09 -1.54
C VAL A 127 12.39 3.47 -0.91
N ILE A 128 11.33 4.12 -0.40
CA ILE A 128 11.45 5.47 0.16
C ILE A 128 12.35 5.51 1.40
N GLY A 129 12.47 4.41 2.15
CA GLY A 129 13.40 4.28 3.28
C GLY A 129 14.84 4.65 2.92
N HIS A 130 15.29 4.27 1.71
CA HIS A 130 16.63 4.59 1.21
C HIS A 130 16.81 6.07 0.85
N PHE A 131 15.74 6.74 0.42
CA PHE A 131 15.79 8.14 -0.02
C PHE A 131 15.52 9.13 1.12
N LEU A 132 14.69 8.79 2.11
CA LEU A 132 14.31 9.71 3.19
C LEU A 132 15.48 10.20 4.05
N LEU A 133 16.55 9.42 4.15
CA LEU A 133 17.76 9.78 4.89
C LEU A 133 18.86 10.35 3.99
N SER A 134 18.73 10.23 2.66
CA SER A 134 19.69 10.77 1.70
C SER A 134 19.75 12.29 1.79
N SER A 135 20.96 12.84 1.91
CA SER A 135 21.17 14.29 1.96
C SER A 135 20.66 15.00 0.72
N ASP A 136 20.79 14.37 -0.45
CA ASP A 136 20.45 15.01 -1.72
C ASP A 136 18.95 15.05 -1.92
N TRP A 137 18.25 13.98 -1.54
CA TRP A 137 16.79 13.96 -1.50
C TRP A 137 16.21 15.01 -0.53
N ARG A 138 16.81 15.14 0.65
CA ARG A 138 16.42 16.13 1.66
C ARG A 138 16.66 17.57 1.20
N LYS A 139 17.80 17.85 0.56
CA LYS A 139 18.11 19.18 0.01
C LYS A 139 17.09 19.62 -1.04
N GLN A 140 16.56 18.69 -1.83
CA GLN A 140 15.50 18.96 -2.81
C GLN A 140 14.12 19.16 -2.15
N GLY A 141 13.97 18.94 -0.84
CA GLY A 141 12.70 19.07 -0.13
C GLY A 141 11.64 18.04 -0.58
N ARG A 142 12.09 16.91 -1.15
CA ARG A 142 11.21 15.85 -1.64
C ARG A 142 10.73 14.99 -0.48
N VAL A 143 9.44 14.71 -0.48
CA VAL A 143 8.76 13.84 0.50
C VAL A 143 8.04 12.65 -0.16
N SER A 144 8.07 12.60 -1.50
CA SER A 144 7.48 11.57 -2.35
C SER A 144 8.17 11.57 -3.72
N PHE A 145 7.98 10.52 -4.52
CA PHE A 145 8.61 10.36 -5.84
C PHE A 145 7.92 11.18 -6.93
N PHE A 146 6.58 11.15 -6.98
CA PHE A 146 5.75 11.78 -8.02
C PHE A 146 4.80 12.82 -7.42
N ARG A 147 5.35 13.69 -6.58
CA ARG A 147 4.60 14.60 -5.70
C ARG A 147 3.48 15.33 -6.44
N GLY A 148 2.24 14.96 -6.15
CA GLY A 148 1.08 15.67 -6.66
C GLY A 148 0.67 15.35 -8.08
N GLU A 149 1.33 14.38 -8.71
CA GLU A 149 1.00 13.91 -10.04
C GLU A 149 0.17 12.63 -9.96
N VAL A 150 -0.96 12.63 -10.67
CA VAL A 150 -1.74 11.42 -10.90
C VAL A 150 -1.29 10.81 -12.23
N ALA A 151 -0.92 9.53 -12.20
CA ALA A 151 -0.47 8.84 -13.38
C ALA A 151 -1.53 8.86 -14.52
N PRO A 152 -1.12 8.95 -15.79
CA PRO A 152 -2.04 8.87 -16.91
C PRO A 152 -2.91 7.61 -16.86
N GLY A 153 -4.22 7.77 -17.12
CA GLY A 153 -5.19 6.66 -17.04
C GLY A 153 -5.59 6.26 -15.62
N CYS A 154 -5.35 7.14 -14.65
CA CYS A 154 -5.89 7.03 -13.30
C CYS A 154 -6.89 8.16 -13.02
N SER A 155 -7.96 7.82 -12.29
CA SER A 155 -8.97 8.77 -11.84
C SER A 155 -8.99 8.88 -10.32
N VAL A 156 -9.33 10.07 -9.82
CA VAL A 156 -9.47 10.37 -8.38
C VAL A 156 -10.86 10.89 -8.09
N PHE A 157 -11.48 10.39 -7.02
CA PHE A 157 -12.77 10.85 -6.53
C PHE A 157 -12.70 11.14 -5.03
N ASN A 158 -13.50 12.10 -4.57
CA ASN A 158 -13.56 12.47 -3.16
C ASN A 158 -14.78 11.80 -2.48
N LEU A 159 -14.57 11.29 -1.28
CA LEU A 159 -15.60 10.78 -0.36
C LEU A 159 -15.96 11.91 0.61
N ASP A 160 -17.18 12.43 0.47
CA ASP A 160 -17.76 13.62 1.14
C ASP A 160 -17.05 14.14 2.41
N VAL A 161 -16.43 15.31 2.25
CA VAL A 161 -16.35 16.37 3.28
C VAL A 161 -17.35 17.43 2.85
N GLN A 162 -18.11 18.01 3.80
CA GLN A 162 -19.16 19.02 3.54
C GLN A 162 -18.76 20.03 2.43
N GLU A 163 -19.71 20.32 1.54
CA GLU A 163 -19.56 21.15 0.32
C GLU A 163 -19.04 22.58 0.58
N ASP A 164 -18.92 23.02 1.82
CA ASP A 164 -18.56 24.40 2.18
C ASP A 164 -17.06 24.62 2.48
N ALA A 165 -16.21 23.60 2.36
CA ALA A 165 -14.76 23.76 2.58
C ALA A 165 -13.93 23.36 1.34
N ASN A 166 -13.45 24.40 0.65
CA ASN A 166 -12.40 24.40 -0.39
C ASN A 166 -12.85 24.23 -1.85
N GLU A 167 -13.36 25.33 -2.41
CA GLU A 167 -13.08 25.69 -3.80
C GLU A 167 -11.56 25.65 -4.04
N GLY A 168 -11.11 24.76 -4.93
CA GLY A 168 -9.69 24.57 -5.24
C GLY A 168 -9.14 23.26 -4.69
N SER A 169 -9.35 22.16 -5.42
CA SER A 169 -8.34 21.11 -5.35
C SER A 169 -7.03 21.71 -5.87
N ARG A 170 -5.93 21.57 -5.12
CA ARG A 170 -4.59 22.02 -5.53
C ARG A 170 -4.16 21.43 -6.89
N TRP A 171 -4.87 20.42 -7.34
CA TRP A 171 -4.50 19.52 -8.42
C TRP A 171 -5.34 19.69 -9.70
N GLY A 172 -6.29 20.63 -9.75
CA GLY A 172 -7.11 20.88 -10.95
C GLY A 172 -8.06 19.74 -11.32
N PHE A 173 -8.13 18.67 -10.53
CA PHE A 173 -9.10 17.59 -10.74
C PHE A 173 -10.51 18.09 -10.46
N LYS A 174 -11.46 17.69 -11.32
CA LYS A 174 -12.89 17.78 -11.01
C LYS A 174 -13.17 16.88 -9.80
N LYS A 175 -13.11 17.46 -8.59
CA LYS A 175 -13.59 16.82 -7.35
C LYS A 175 -15.09 16.59 -7.52
N THR A 176 -15.48 15.36 -7.86
CA THR A 176 -16.89 14.97 -7.91
C THR A 176 -17.17 13.99 -6.78
N LYS A 177 -18.36 14.10 -6.18
CA LYS A 177 -18.92 13.01 -5.38
C LYS A 177 -19.01 11.78 -6.28
N GLY A 178 -18.20 10.78 -5.97
CA GLY A 178 -17.93 9.68 -6.90
C GLY A 178 -18.23 8.29 -6.35
N GLU A 179 -18.70 8.17 -5.10
CA GLU A 179 -18.86 6.87 -4.44
C GLU A 179 -19.76 5.92 -5.25
N ASP A 180 -20.96 6.34 -5.63
CA ASP A 180 -21.90 5.49 -6.39
C ASP A 180 -21.38 5.16 -7.81
N ALA A 181 -20.66 6.09 -8.44
CA ALA A 181 -20.05 5.84 -9.74
C ALA A 181 -18.90 4.84 -9.63
N TRP A 182 -18.05 4.99 -8.62
CA TRP A 182 -16.96 4.07 -8.31
C TRP A 182 -17.48 2.68 -7.93
N ARG A 183 -18.52 2.59 -7.08
CA ARG A 183 -19.17 1.33 -6.71
C ARG A 183 -19.67 0.58 -7.94
N ARG A 184 -20.46 1.26 -8.78
CA ARG A 184 -20.97 0.68 -10.03
C ARG A 184 -19.84 0.22 -10.95
N ARG A 185 -18.81 1.05 -11.13
CA ARG A 185 -17.61 0.70 -11.91
C ARG A 185 -16.89 -0.54 -11.38
N ASN A 186 -16.93 -0.75 -10.06
CA ASN A 186 -16.29 -1.87 -9.39
C ASN A 186 -17.22 -3.07 -9.12
N GLY A 187 -18.46 -3.04 -9.62
CA GLY A 187 -19.45 -4.10 -9.37
C GLY A 187 -19.81 -4.28 -7.90
N LEU A 188 -19.66 -3.23 -7.09
CA LEU A 188 -20.00 -3.23 -5.66
C LEU A 188 -21.51 -2.95 -5.49
N PRO A 189 -22.25 -3.71 -4.65
CA PRO A 189 -23.66 -3.42 -4.35
C PRO A 189 -23.91 -1.97 -3.90
N ASP A 190 -25.09 -1.49 -4.29
CA ASP A 190 -25.63 -0.19 -3.92
C ASP A 190 -25.95 -0.13 -2.41
N ARG A 191 -25.93 1.09 -1.87
CA ARG A 191 -26.05 1.40 -0.44
C ARG A 191 -27.34 0.87 0.23
N SER A 192 -28.37 0.55 -0.54
CA SER A 192 -29.70 0.12 -0.05
C SER A 192 -29.77 -1.35 0.39
N ALA A 193 -28.77 -2.18 0.05
CA ALA A 193 -28.72 -3.59 0.43
C ALA A 193 -27.90 -3.78 1.72
N SER A 194 -28.52 -3.53 2.87
CA SER A 194 -28.11 -3.93 4.23
C SER A 194 -26.60 -3.98 4.55
N THR A 195 -26.07 -3.00 5.28
CA THR A 195 -25.07 -3.25 6.34
C THR A 195 -24.73 -1.94 7.06
N SER A 196 -24.80 -1.98 8.39
CA SER A 196 -24.32 -0.96 9.33
C SER A 196 -22.81 -0.72 9.29
N ASP A 197 -22.06 -1.47 8.47
CA ASP A 197 -20.59 -1.55 8.53
C ASP A 197 -19.90 -0.73 7.42
N PHE A 198 -20.69 -0.10 6.55
CA PHE A 198 -20.19 0.73 5.46
C PHE A 198 -20.12 2.20 5.88
N GLU A 199 -19.04 2.55 6.58
CA GLU A 199 -18.64 3.94 6.76
C GLU A 199 -17.28 4.15 6.08
N LEU A 200 -17.28 4.44 4.78
CA LEU A 200 -16.04 4.90 4.16
C LEU A 200 -15.57 6.17 4.90
N GLY A 201 -16.44 7.12 5.22
CA GLY A 201 -15.99 8.37 5.83
C GLY A 201 -15.15 9.20 4.84
N ALA A 202 -14.57 10.30 5.31
CA ALA A 202 -13.85 11.23 4.44
C ALA A 202 -12.55 10.63 3.85
N GLY A 203 -12.21 11.04 2.62
CA GLY A 203 -10.95 10.68 1.98
C GLY A 203 -11.02 10.67 0.45
N TYR A 204 -10.03 10.06 -0.17
CA TYR A 204 -9.88 9.99 -1.62
C TYR A 204 -9.82 8.55 -2.08
N ILE A 205 -10.45 8.26 -3.23
CA ILE A 205 -10.30 6.98 -3.93
C ILE A 205 -9.57 7.23 -5.24
N PHE A 206 -8.45 6.55 -5.40
CA PHE A 206 -7.63 6.52 -6.62
C PHE A 206 -7.86 5.20 -7.35
N THR A 207 -8.01 5.25 -8.67
CA THR A 207 -8.53 4.12 -9.43
C THR A 207 -7.87 3.99 -10.81
N SER A 208 -7.62 2.76 -11.28
CA SER A 208 -7.13 2.49 -12.63
C SER A 208 -8.26 2.49 -13.64
N ASP A 209 -8.25 3.38 -14.63
CA ASP A 209 -9.34 3.48 -15.62
C ASP A 209 -9.48 2.23 -16.50
N LYS A 210 -8.41 1.41 -16.58
CA LYS A 210 -8.37 0.17 -17.38
C LYS A 210 -8.65 -1.09 -16.56
N GLN A 211 -8.35 -1.06 -15.25
CA GLN A 211 -8.45 -2.24 -14.39
C GLN A 211 -9.34 -1.93 -13.18
N PRO A 212 -10.65 -2.22 -13.25
CA PRO A 212 -11.60 -1.84 -12.19
C PRO A 212 -11.16 -2.29 -10.79
N GLY A 213 -10.70 -3.54 -10.64
CA GLY A 213 -10.26 -4.08 -9.34
C GLY A 213 -9.01 -3.41 -8.74
N GLN A 214 -8.31 -2.57 -9.50
CA GLN A 214 -7.16 -1.82 -9.02
C GLN A 214 -7.57 -0.41 -8.60
N TRP A 215 -7.72 -0.25 -7.29
CA TRP A 215 -7.98 1.02 -6.63
C TRP A 215 -7.37 1.01 -5.24
N TYR A 216 -7.15 2.20 -4.69
CA TYR A 216 -6.83 2.37 -3.29
C TYR A 216 -7.51 3.61 -2.73
N ARG A 217 -7.67 3.60 -1.42
CA ARG A 217 -8.20 4.70 -0.64
C ARG A 217 -7.08 5.27 0.22
N ASP A 218 -7.02 6.59 0.26
CA ASP A 218 -6.18 7.33 1.20
C ASP A 218 -7.02 8.37 1.95
N ASN A 219 -6.69 8.61 3.22
CA ASN A 219 -7.24 9.70 4.01
C ASN A 219 -6.36 10.97 3.96
N VAL A 220 -5.15 10.86 3.40
CA VAL A 220 -4.24 11.98 3.16
C VAL A 220 -4.20 12.31 1.66
N ASP A 221 -4.16 13.60 1.32
CA ASP A 221 -4.02 14.09 -0.06
C ASP A 221 -2.64 13.79 -0.70
N SER A 222 -1.70 13.19 0.05
CA SER A 222 -0.28 13.20 -0.30
C SER A 222 0.29 11.95 -0.96
N LEU A 223 -0.39 10.80 -0.96
CA LEU A 223 0.14 9.55 -1.55
C LEU A 223 -0.37 9.33 -2.98
N THR A 224 -0.17 10.32 -3.84
CA THR A 224 -0.42 10.17 -5.29
C THR A 224 0.58 9.23 -5.96
N ASP A 225 1.73 8.97 -5.33
CA ASP A 225 2.78 8.09 -5.85
C ASP A 225 2.26 6.69 -6.22
N LEU A 226 1.28 6.16 -5.47
CA LEU A 226 0.73 4.84 -5.74
C LEU A 226 -0.16 4.80 -7.00
N THR A 227 -0.63 5.96 -7.51
CA THR A 227 -1.31 6.02 -8.82
C THR A 227 -0.39 5.54 -9.93
N TRP A 228 0.93 5.76 -9.83
CA TRP A 228 1.93 5.30 -10.80
C TRP A 228 2.18 3.79 -10.77
N ALA A 229 1.59 3.09 -9.78
CA ALA A 229 1.64 1.65 -9.62
C ALA A 229 0.41 0.94 -10.21
N LEU A 230 -0.66 1.70 -10.50
CA LEU A 230 -1.92 1.16 -11.00
C LEU A 230 -1.79 0.76 -12.48
N GLY A 231 -2.13 -0.48 -12.79
CA GLY A 231 -2.06 -1.08 -14.13
C GLY A 231 -0.64 -1.37 -14.62
N VAL A 232 0.34 -1.34 -13.73
CA VAL A 232 1.76 -1.61 -14.00
C VAL A 232 2.18 -2.86 -13.23
N ASP A 233 3.17 -3.62 -13.69
CA ASP A 233 3.68 -4.75 -12.90
C ASP A 233 4.48 -4.27 -11.66
N VAL A 234 4.63 -5.14 -10.67
CA VAL A 234 5.31 -4.77 -9.41
C VAL A 234 6.79 -4.43 -9.65
N GLU A 235 7.50 -5.18 -10.51
CA GLU A 235 8.90 -4.90 -10.84
C GLU A 235 9.06 -3.54 -11.53
N ASP A 236 8.21 -3.26 -12.52
CA ASP A 236 8.22 -2.00 -13.27
C ASP A 236 7.94 -0.79 -12.38
N TYR A 237 7.04 -0.95 -11.40
CA TYR A 237 6.76 0.11 -10.43
C TYR A 237 7.98 0.38 -9.55
N ILE A 238 8.64 -0.67 -9.03
CA ILE A 238 9.86 -0.55 -8.23
C ILE A 238 10.95 0.17 -9.03
N ASP A 239 11.21 -0.27 -10.26
CA ASP A 239 12.15 0.39 -11.18
C ASP A 239 11.87 1.88 -11.34
N ARG A 240 10.59 2.21 -11.50
CA ARG A 240 10.15 3.60 -11.66
C ARG A 240 10.42 4.41 -10.40
N LEU A 241 10.22 3.85 -9.21
CA LEU A 241 10.53 4.52 -7.94
C LEU A 241 12.03 4.79 -7.81
N PHE A 242 12.91 3.82 -8.09
CA PHE A 242 14.36 4.06 -8.04
C PHE A 242 14.81 5.10 -9.06
N ARG A 243 14.31 5.04 -10.30
CA ARG A 243 14.63 6.04 -11.33
C ARG A 243 14.19 7.45 -10.94
N ALA A 244 12.97 7.58 -10.39
CA ALA A 244 12.48 8.86 -9.87
C ALA A 244 13.22 9.31 -8.61
N GLY A 245 13.70 8.36 -7.80
CA GLY A 245 14.52 8.55 -6.61
C GLY A 245 15.90 9.15 -6.92
N LEU A 246 16.47 8.75 -8.06
CA LEU A 246 17.82 9.13 -8.48
C LEU A 246 17.85 10.29 -9.47
N SER A 247 16.69 10.74 -9.98
CA SER A 247 16.63 11.90 -10.87
C SER A 247 16.89 13.20 -10.10
N GLU A 248 17.79 14.03 -10.63
CA GLU A 248 18.13 15.37 -10.12
C GLU A 248 16.96 16.34 -10.13
#